data_AF-A0A9N9BCJ3-F1
#
_entry.id   AF-A0A9N9BCJ3-F1
#
_cell.length_a   1.000
_cell.length_b   1.000
_cell.length_c   1.000
_cell.angle_alpha   90.00
_cell.angle_beta   90.00
_cell.angle_gamma   90.00
#
_symmetry.space_group_name_H-M   'P 1'
#
loop_
_entity.id
_entity.type
_entity.pdbx_description
1 polymer ?
#
loop_
_entity_poly.entity_id
_entity_poly.type
_entity_poly.pdbx_seq_one_letter_code
_entity_poly.pdbx_strand_id
1 'polypeptide(L)'
;INQETFNKCAEKIEEYQNQRNPPSDLRYRGFVLVNCLYNNFQYIKLDSVERIPFVPVAKSLDDPYKMYYKPPRDLNCFKEIILPKYKEIAWSQKSLVAEDIIPPPFVLSKYPSLGKPDVFTVVKHLRFLHDVLLNDEMWKNDWGDTFKHNVYEVYKWLDEECSNEDLNLSQYIAQNEPLFLNFHKNSNPFDPENWCSANDLVLNSEPGERKYVSPTLSKFSNMLKCANVREIKPPNVEIHVRLHDQFNFTNTMFEFLLNQDQATFLHDVVFNVSGEIIRTNRYMLAASSNFFREKFTSRDFAVSSPVNPVTIVIEDVNPNSVRILLRYLYGQSIEYAVQSLNGIEINPSLEMIIYEDLLKLANSYELDHLKDLMELKLSRLVSMSNVGFMRQLAINLNANQLEKYCQQFITDYKDLM
;
A
#
# COMPACT_ATOMS: atom_id res chain seq x y z
N ILE A 1 -40.22 15.57 31.42
CA ILE A 1 -39.90 16.95 30.96
C ILE A 1 -40.19 17.02 29.45
N ASN A 2 -40.74 18.12 28.95
CA ASN A 2 -40.97 18.31 27.50
C ASN A 2 -39.81 19.12 26.86
N GLN A 3 -39.76 19.17 25.53
CA GLN A 3 -38.69 19.87 24.79
C GLN A 3 -38.54 21.33 25.22
N GLU A 4 -39.65 22.06 25.33
CA GLU A 4 -39.63 23.49 25.65
C GLU A 4 -39.03 23.76 27.03
N THR A 5 -39.39 22.96 28.02
CA THR A 5 -38.84 23.10 29.39
C THR A 5 -37.37 22.74 29.40
N PHE A 6 -36.97 21.71 28.65
CA PHE A 6 -35.55 21.35 28.52
C PHE A 6 -34.72 22.49 27.91
N ASN A 7 -35.19 23.10 26.81
CA ASN A 7 -34.49 24.20 26.14
C ASN A 7 -34.34 25.40 27.08
N LYS A 8 -35.40 25.78 27.81
CA LYS A 8 -35.35 26.85 28.83
C LYS A 8 -34.32 26.56 29.93
N CYS A 9 -34.20 25.30 30.37
CA CYS A 9 -33.17 24.91 31.33
C CYS A 9 -31.76 25.06 30.75
N ALA A 10 -31.53 24.65 29.49
CA ALA A 10 -30.25 24.79 28.81
C ALA A 10 -29.84 26.27 28.66
N GLU A 11 -30.76 27.10 28.18
CA GLU A 11 -30.57 28.55 28.04
C GLU A 11 -30.26 29.21 29.39
N LYS A 12 -30.93 28.77 30.47
CA LYS A 12 -30.67 29.31 31.80
C LYS A 12 -29.27 28.95 32.34
N ILE A 13 -28.77 27.75 32.03
CA ILE A 13 -27.39 27.36 32.37
C ILE A 13 -26.38 28.22 31.61
N GLU A 14 -26.61 28.48 30.32
CA GLU A 14 -25.78 29.39 29.54
C GLU A 14 -25.80 30.81 30.12
N GLU A 15 -26.97 31.33 30.48
CA GLU A 15 -27.11 32.63 31.13
C GLU A 15 -26.26 32.71 32.40
N TYR A 16 -26.35 31.70 33.27
CA TYR A 16 -25.54 31.62 34.50
C TYR A 16 -24.04 31.57 34.23
N GLN A 17 -23.63 30.82 33.21
CA GLN A 17 -22.22 30.75 32.82
C GLN A 17 -21.65 32.09 32.36
N ASN A 18 -22.48 32.94 31.74
CA ASN A 18 -22.07 34.26 31.25
C ASN A 18 -22.09 35.36 32.33
N GLN A 19 -22.48 35.04 33.57
CA GLN A 19 -22.46 36.00 34.68
C GLN A 19 -21.03 36.28 35.15
N ARG A 20 -20.81 37.46 35.74
CA ARG A 20 -19.50 37.84 36.31
C ARG A 20 -19.05 36.88 37.41
N ASN A 21 -19.99 36.36 38.19
CA ASN A 21 -19.77 35.38 39.24
C ASN A 21 -20.75 34.21 39.02
N PRO A 22 -20.40 33.22 38.18
CA PRO A 22 -21.25 32.07 37.95
C PRO A 22 -21.50 31.27 39.24
N PRO A 23 -22.65 30.57 39.36
CA PRO A 23 -22.92 29.68 40.49
C PRO A 23 -21.81 28.62 40.66
N SER A 24 -21.42 28.32 41.90
CA SER A 24 -20.36 27.33 42.18
C SER A 24 -20.73 25.90 41.77
N ASP A 25 -22.03 25.62 41.61
CA ASP A 25 -22.58 24.34 41.19
C ASP A 25 -22.87 24.26 39.67
N LEU A 26 -22.40 25.23 38.88
CA LEU A 26 -22.68 25.31 37.43
C LEU A 26 -22.37 24.01 36.69
N ARG A 27 -21.22 23.39 36.99
CA ARG A 27 -20.84 22.09 36.41
C ARG A 27 -21.85 20.99 36.74
N TYR A 28 -22.32 20.93 37.98
CA TYR A 28 -23.31 19.95 38.41
C TYR A 28 -24.66 20.16 37.71
N ARG A 29 -25.07 21.42 37.49
CA ARG A 29 -26.27 21.74 36.70
C ARG A 29 -26.16 21.20 35.27
N GLY A 30 -25.01 21.40 34.63
CA GLY A 30 -24.72 20.84 33.31
C GLY A 30 -24.80 19.31 33.29
N PHE A 31 -24.19 18.65 34.29
CA PHE A 31 -24.27 17.20 34.47
C PHE A 31 -25.71 16.70 34.55
N VAL A 32 -26.53 17.30 35.42
CA VAL A 32 -27.93 16.91 35.61
C VAL A 32 -28.72 17.07 34.32
N LEU A 33 -28.51 18.16 33.57
CA LEU A 33 -29.24 18.41 32.34
C LEU A 33 -28.83 17.46 31.21
N VAL A 34 -27.54 17.16 31.05
CA VAL A 34 -27.06 16.17 30.07
C VAL A 34 -27.56 14.77 30.41
N ASN A 35 -27.52 14.37 31.68
CA ASN A 35 -28.08 13.09 32.12
C ASN A 35 -29.60 13.02 31.85
N CYS A 36 -30.32 14.12 32.06
CA CYS A 36 -31.73 14.23 31.72
C CYS A 36 -31.96 14.04 30.21
N LEU A 37 -31.13 14.67 29.37
CA LEU A 37 -31.19 14.52 27.91
C LEU A 37 -31.02 13.07 27.49
N TYR A 38 -29.97 12.41 27.96
CA TYR A 38 -29.69 11.01 27.59
C TYR A 38 -30.81 10.07 28.02
N ASN A 39 -31.38 10.25 29.21
CA ASN A 39 -32.50 9.39 29.67
C ASN A 39 -33.84 9.69 28.98
N ASN A 40 -33.97 10.82 28.27
CA ASN A 40 -35.22 11.25 27.64
C ASN A 40 -35.06 11.57 26.14
N PHE A 41 -33.99 11.09 25.50
CA PHE A 41 -33.63 11.36 24.10
C PHE A 41 -34.69 10.90 23.07
N GLN A 42 -35.65 10.07 23.49
CA GLN A 42 -36.83 9.70 22.71
C GLN A 42 -37.82 10.86 22.54
N TYR A 43 -37.92 11.76 23.52
CA TYR A 43 -38.82 12.91 23.53
C TYR A 43 -38.10 14.25 23.34
N ILE A 44 -36.80 14.29 23.67
CA ILE A 44 -35.96 15.49 23.60
C ILE A 44 -34.99 15.35 22.43
N LYS A 45 -35.11 16.24 21.45
CA LYS A 45 -34.24 16.32 20.27
C LYS A 45 -33.00 17.16 20.58
N LEU A 46 -31.84 16.58 20.28
CA LEU A 46 -30.53 17.21 20.47
C LEU A 46 -30.38 18.48 19.59
N ASP A 47 -30.90 18.45 18.37
CA ASP A 47 -30.72 19.51 17.36
C ASP A 47 -31.13 20.90 17.85
N SER A 48 -32.13 20.99 18.74
CA SER A 48 -32.61 22.27 19.26
C SER A 48 -31.71 22.90 20.33
N VAL A 49 -30.74 22.15 20.86
CA VAL A 49 -29.88 22.57 21.97
C VAL A 49 -28.40 22.31 21.71
N GLU A 50 -28.04 21.75 20.56
CA GLU A 50 -26.67 21.33 20.23
C GLU A 50 -25.63 22.47 20.28
N ARG A 51 -26.09 23.72 20.16
CA ARG A 51 -25.26 24.93 20.20
C ARG A 51 -25.23 25.63 21.55
N ILE A 52 -26.07 25.21 22.51
CA ILE A 52 -26.16 25.83 23.83
C ILE A 52 -25.05 25.24 24.73
N PRO A 53 -24.23 26.08 25.38
CA PRO A 53 -23.08 25.64 26.15
C PRO A 53 -23.44 25.20 27.58
N PHE A 54 -24.08 24.03 27.71
CA PHE A 54 -24.45 23.45 29.01
C PHE A 54 -23.75 22.12 29.31
N VAL A 55 -22.87 21.63 28.43
CA VAL A 55 -22.25 20.30 28.52
C VAL A 55 -20.93 20.38 29.29
N PRO A 56 -20.79 19.70 30.45
CA PRO A 56 -19.53 19.62 31.17
C PRO A 56 -18.37 19.10 30.33
N VAL A 57 -17.24 19.80 30.36
CA VAL A 57 -16.00 19.35 29.69
C VAL A 57 -14.96 18.84 30.69
N ALA A 58 -13.99 18.07 30.22
CA ALA A 58 -12.83 17.69 31.03
C ALA A 58 -12.07 18.96 31.46
N LYS A 59 -11.70 19.06 32.74
CA LYS A 59 -11.00 20.24 33.30
C LYS A 59 -9.53 20.30 32.88
N SER A 60 -8.90 19.13 32.82
CA SER A 60 -7.51 18.95 32.43
C SER A 60 -7.37 17.57 31.79
N LEU A 61 -6.29 17.39 31.04
CA LEU A 61 -5.89 16.09 30.52
C LEU A 61 -4.65 15.58 31.26
N ASP A 62 -4.26 14.36 30.94
CA ASP A 62 -2.99 13.76 31.31
C ASP A 62 -1.81 14.46 30.62
N ASP A 63 -0.60 14.27 31.14
CA ASP A 63 0.62 14.63 30.42
C ASP A 63 0.76 13.75 29.16
N PRO A 64 1.22 14.30 28.02
CA PRO A 64 1.61 15.70 27.78
C PRO A 64 0.46 16.63 27.35
N TYR A 65 -0.74 16.10 27.13
CA TYR A 65 -1.88 16.81 26.56
C TYR A 65 -2.31 18.05 27.37
N LYS A 66 -2.14 18.03 28.70
CA LYS A 66 -2.49 19.18 29.56
C LYS A 66 -1.79 20.49 29.17
N MET A 67 -0.64 20.43 28.50
CA MET A 67 0.16 21.60 28.13
C MET A 67 -0.57 22.53 27.15
N TYR A 68 -1.33 21.96 26.22
CA TYR A 68 -2.09 22.73 25.22
C TYR A 68 -3.60 22.58 25.34
N TYR A 69 -4.09 21.77 26.28
CA TYR A 69 -5.52 21.60 26.50
C TYR A 69 -6.04 22.72 27.40
N LYS A 70 -6.65 23.72 26.79
CA LYS A 70 -7.19 24.90 27.47
C LYS A 70 -8.66 25.06 27.11
N PRO A 71 -9.57 24.35 27.78
CA PRO A 71 -11.00 24.50 27.51
C PRO A 71 -11.41 25.96 27.79
N PRO A 72 -12.21 26.58 26.92
CA PRO A 72 -12.54 28.00 27.07
C PRO A 72 -13.39 28.27 28.31
N ARG A 73 -14.15 27.27 28.77
CA ARG A 73 -15.12 27.34 29.86
C ARG A 73 -15.32 25.95 30.48
N ASP A 74 -15.94 25.91 31.67
CA ASP A 74 -16.32 24.67 32.35
C ASP A 74 -17.45 23.89 31.66
N LEU A 75 -18.33 24.61 30.93
CA LEU A 75 -19.38 24.03 30.11
C LEU A 75 -19.24 24.52 28.66
N ASN A 76 -19.40 23.59 27.71
CA ASN A 76 -19.37 23.87 26.29
C ASN A 76 -20.62 23.29 25.59
N CYS A 77 -20.77 23.48 24.28
CA CYS A 77 -21.90 22.95 23.52
C CYS A 77 -21.53 21.66 22.78
N PHE A 78 -22.52 20.88 22.36
CA PHE A 78 -22.29 19.59 21.69
C PHE A 78 -21.51 19.71 20.37
N LYS A 79 -21.51 20.87 19.70
CA LYS A 79 -20.70 21.11 18.49
C LYS A 79 -19.21 21.30 18.76
N GLU A 80 -18.85 21.80 19.94
CA GLU A 80 -17.48 22.18 20.30
C GLU A 80 -16.80 21.15 21.22
N ILE A 81 -17.43 19.99 21.39
CA ILE A 81 -16.88 18.87 22.17
C ILE A 81 -16.61 17.65 21.31
N ILE A 82 -15.69 16.83 21.79
CA ILE A 82 -15.39 15.50 21.26
C ILE A 82 -15.51 14.44 22.35
N LEU A 83 -15.75 13.19 21.95
CA LEU A 83 -15.68 12.05 22.85
C LEU A 83 -14.22 11.71 23.19
N PRO A 84 -13.95 11.08 24.36
CA PRO A 84 -12.58 10.78 24.79
C PRO A 84 -11.82 9.87 23.82
N LYS A 85 -12.53 9.01 23.07
CA LYS A 85 -11.93 8.14 22.03
C LYS A 85 -11.34 8.89 20.83
N TYR A 86 -11.58 10.20 20.71
CA TYR A 86 -11.02 11.05 19.67
C TYR A 86 -9.99 12.03 20.24
N LYS A 87 -9.50 11.78 21.48
CA LYS A 87 -8.52 12.63 22.17
C LYS A 87 -7.33 12.87 21.25
N GLU A 88 -6.72 11.79 20.76
CA GLU A 88 -5.47 11.75 20.00
C GLU A 88 -5.54 12.56 18.69
N ILE A 89 -6.74 12.77 18.14
CA ILE A 89 -6.92 13.40 16.82
C ILE A 89 -7.53 14.80 16.85
N ALA A 90 -7.95 15.30 18.01
CA ALA A 90 -8.65 16.59 18.09
C ALA A 90 -8.57 17.33 19.43
N TRP A 91 -7.82 16.84 20.43
CA TRP A 91 -7.75 17.45 21.76
C TRP A 91 -7.31 18.92 21.77
N SER A 92 -6.47 19.33 20.81
CA SER A 92 -5.99 20.71 20.71
C SER A 92 -7.02 21.65 20.05
N GLN A 93 -8.07 21.10 19.44
CA GLN A 93 -9.05 21.86 18.66
C GLN A 93 -10.43 21.90 19.31
N LYS A 94 -10.83 20.84 20.01
CA LYS A 94 -12.13 20.74 20.70
C LYS A 94 -11.97 20.26 22.13
N SER A 95 -12.92 20.66 22.99
CA SER A 95 -12.92 20.21 24.39
C SER A 95 -13.37 18.76 24.50
N LEU A 96 -12.79 17.98 25.41
CA LEU A 96 -13.30 16.63 25.67
C LEU A 96 -14.55 16.73 26.53
N VAL A 97 -15.58 15.95 26.20
CA VAL A 97 -16.70 15.73 27.12
C VAL A 97 -16.16 15.15 28.43
N ALA A 98 -16.75 15.56 29.55
CA ALA A 98 -16.31 15.03 30.83
C ALA A 98 -16.64 13.53 30.98
N GLU A 99 -15.79 12.83 31.73
CA GLU A 99 -15.87 11.37 31.93
C GLU A 99 -17.17 10.92 32.59
N ASP A 100 -17.77 11.78 33.40
CA ASP A 100 -19.03 11.53 34.13
C ASP A 100 -20.28 11.64 33.24
N ILE A 101 -20.16 12.09 31.99
CA ILE A 101 -21.29 12.32 31.07
C ILE A 101 -21.04 11.81 29.65
N ILE A 102 -20.27 10.73 29.51
CA ILE A 102 -20.09 10.05 28.22
C ILE A 102 -21.45 9.53 27.73
N PRO A 103 -21.88 9.82 26.48
CA PRO A 103 -23.15 9.32 25.96
C PRO A 103 -23.19 7.78 25.96
N PRO A 104 -24.27 7.17 26.47
CA PRO A 104 -24.41 5.72 26.44
C PRO A 104 -24.67 5.21 25.01
N PRO A 105 -24.43 3.90 24.72
CA PRO A 105 -24.49 3.36 23.36
C PRO A 105 -25.81 3.61 22.62
N PHE A 106 -26.94 3.58 23.32
CA PHE A 106 -28.26 3.84 22.72
C PHE A 106 -28.43 5.30 22.25
N VAL A 107 -27.76 6.26 22.88
CA VAL A 107 -27.73 7.66 22.41
C VAL A 107 -26.88 7.77 21.16
N LEU A 108 -25.70 7.15 21.14
CA LEU A 108 -24.81 7.14 19.97
C LEU A 108 -25.41 6.41 18.78
N SER A 109 -26.24 5.39 19.02
CA SER A 109 -27.00 4.74 17.94
C SER A 109 -27.99 5.69 17.26
N LYS A 110 -28.62 6.60 18.01
CA LYS A 110 -29.53 7.63 17.46
C LYS A 110 -28.78 8.82 16.87
N TYR A 111 -27.67 9.22 17.49
CA TYR A 111 -26.83 10.35 17.07
C TYR A 111 -25.38 9.90 16.86
N PRO A 112 -25.05 9.20 15.75
CA PRO A 112 -23.72 8.61 15.53
C PRO A 112 -22.60 9.64 15.43
N SER A 113 -22.91 10.87 15.02
CA SER A 113 -21.96 11.98 14.90
C SER A 113 -21.71 12.71 16.22
N LEU A 114 -22.43 12.39 17.30
CA LEU A 114 -22.31 13.10 18.57
C LEU A 114 -20.89 12.99 19.14
N GLY A 115 -20.20 14.13 19.21
CA GLY A 115 -18.81 14.21 19.65
C GLY A 115 -17.80 13.53 18.71
N LYS A 116 -18.19 13.19 17.47
CA LYS A 116 -17.25 12.83 16.40
C LYS A 116 -16.70 14.13 15.78
N PRO A 117 -15.37 14.31 15.68
CA PRO A 117 -14.83 15.48 14.99
C PRO A 117 -15.13 15.44 13.50
N ASP A 118 -15.24 16.60 12.88
CA ASP A 118 -15.31 16.73 11.42
C ASP A 118 -13.90 16.76 10.80
N VAL A 119 -13.80 16.51 9.49
CA VAL A 119 -12.54 16.48 8.74
C VAL A 119 -11.76 17.78 8.90
N PHE A 120 -12.44 18.93 8.85
CA PHE A 120 -11.81 20.23 9.05
C PHE A 120 -11.10 20.32 10.41
N THR A 121 -11.76 19.87 11.48
CA THR A 121 -11.19 19.84 12.84
C THR A 121 -9.97 18.93 12.91
N VAL A 122 -10.02 17.74 12.33
CA VAL A 122 -8.91 16.77 12.36
C VAL A 122 -7.72 17.28 11.55
N VAL A 123 -7.93 17.85 10.36
CA VAL A 123 -6.84 18.43 9.56
C VAL A 123 -6.25 19.67 10.28
N LYS A 124 -7.07 20.49 10.93
CA LYS A 124 -6.58 21.60 11.76
C LYS A 124 -5.78 21.09 12.97
N HIS A 125 -6.14 19.93 13.52
CA HIS A 125 -5.34 19.28 14.55
C HIS A 125 -4.01 18.77 14.01
N LEU A 126 -3.97 18.16 12.83
CA LEU A 126 -2.73 17.75 12.16
C LEU A 126 -1.77 18.93 11.97
N ARG A 127 -2.28 20.08 11.54
CA ARG A 127 -1.50 21.32 11.46
C ARG A 127 -0.98 21.77 12.82
N PHE A 128 -1.75 21.62 13.89
CA PHE A 128 -1.25 21.91 15.23
C PHE A 128 -0.09 20.98 15.62
N LEU A 129 -0.20 19.67 15.33
CA LEU A 129 0.91 18.73 15.55
C LEU A 129 2.15 19.16 14.76
N HIS A 130 1.99 19.52 13.49
CA HIS A 130 3.08 19.97 12.63
C HIS A 130 3.64 21.35 13.04
N ASP A 131 2.85 22.41 13.00
CA ASP A 131 3.33 23.80 13.13
C ASP A 131 3.75 24.16 14.56
N VAL A 132 3.10 23.56 15.56
CA VAL A 132 3.33 23.89 16.97
C VAL A 132 4.23 22.86 17.63
N LEU A 133 3.86 21.57 17.61
CA LEU A 133 4.59 20.56 18.39
C LEU A 133 5.93 20.16 17.78
N LEU A 134 6.15 20.33 16.46
CA LEU A 134 7.49 20.10 15.89
C LEU A 134 8.56 21.02 16.49
N ASN A 135 8.16 22.17 17.02
CA ASN A 135 9.07 23.16 17.61
C ASN A 135 9.09 23.12 19.15
N ASP A 136 8.34 22.21 19.78
CA ASP A 136 8.25 22.10 21.23
C ASP A 136 9.37 21.20 21.78
N GLU A 137 10.29 21.80 22.54
CA GLU A 137 11.45 21.11 23.12
C GLU A 137 11.07 20.03 24.13
N MET A 138 9.97 20.19 24.87
CA MET A 138 9.53 19.17 25.83
C MET A 138 8.96 17.96 25.10
N TRP A 139 8.19 18.19 24.02
CA TRP A 139 7.70 17.10 23.19
C TRP A 139 8.81 16.35 22.47
N LYS A 140 9.82 17.07 21.95
CA LYS A 140 11.01 16.47 21.33
C LYS A 140 11.77 15.56 22.29
N ASN A 141 11.98 16.01 23.52
CA ASN A 141 12.83 15.32 24.49
C ASN A 141 12.11 14.17 25.20
N ASP A 142 10.84 14.37 25.57
CA ASP A 142 10.15 13.48 26.50
C ASP A 142 8.96 12.72 25.88
N TRP A 143 8.43 13.17 24.73
CA TRP A 143 7.14 12.69 24.20
C TRP A 143 7.13 12.32 22.71
N GLY A 144 8.29 11.95 22.15
CA GLY A 144 8.40 11.64 20.72
C GLY A 144 7.55 10.46 20.23
N ASP A 145 7.43 9.41 21.02
CA ASP A 145 6.57 8.26 20.69
C ASP A 145 5.08 8.65 20.73
N THR A 146 4.68 9.43 21.73
CA THR A 146 3.31 9.97 21.85
C THR A 146 2.98 10.90 20.69
N PHE A 147 3.92 11.76 20.28
CA PHE A 147 3.77 12.62 19.11
C PHE A 147 3.51 11.80 17.84
N LYS A 148 4.39 10.83 17.56
CA LYS A 148 4.26 9.93 16.41
C LYS A 148 2.96 9.15 16.43
N HIS A 149 2.53 8.67 17.60
CA HIS A 149 1.26 7.98 17.77
C HIS A 149 0.07 8.88 17.39
N ASN A 150 0.02 10.12 17.87
CA ASN A 150 -1.06 11.07 17.53
C ASN A 150 -1.12 11.35 16.02
N VAL A 151 0.03 11.54 15.36
CA VAL A 151 0.09 11.72 13.90
C VAL A 151 -0.52 10.51 13.17
N TYR A 152 -0.20 9.29 13.61
CA TYR A 152 -0.72 8.08 12.98
C TYR A 152 -2.18 7.80 13.30
N GLU A 153 -2.69 8.16 14.49
CA GLU A 153 -4.13 8.08 14.76
C GLU A 153 -4.91 9.08 13.89
N VAL A 154 -4.33 10.26 13.61
CA VAL A 154 -4.91 11.20 12.63
C VAL A 154 -4.94 10.57 11.24
N TYR A 155 -3.83 10.00 10.75
CA TYR A 155 -3.79 9.36 9.43
C TYR A 155 -4.75 8.19 9.32
N LYS A 156 -4.82 7.34 10.35
CA LYS A 156 -5.74 6.22 10.42
C LYS A 156 -7.19 6.70 10.33
N TRP A 157 -7.57 7.70 11.12
CA TRP A 157 -8.91 8.25 11.08
C TRP A 157 -9.25 8.86 9.71
N LEU A 158 -8.33 9.63 9.13
CA LEU A 158 -8.52 10.23 7.81
C LEU A 158 -8.62 9.16 6.70
N ASP A 159 -7.85 8.08 6.79
CA ASP A 159 -7.88 6.96 5.84
C ASP A 159 -9.23 6.21 5.91
N GLU A 160 -9.74 5.98 7.12
CA GLU A 160 -11.07 5.39 7.35
C GLU A 160 -12.18 6.27 6.77
N GLU A 161 -12.14 7.60 6.99
CA GLU A 161 -13.13 8.51 6.40
C GLU A 161 -13.00 8.61 4.86
N CYS A 162 -11.79 8.49 4.33
CA CYS A 162 -11.50 8.48 2.89
C CYS A 162 -11.82 7.18 2.18
N SER A 163 -12.15 6.13 2.92
CA SER A 163 -12.68 4.90 2.33
C SER A 163 -14.08 5.09 1.75
N ASN A 164 -14.74 6.23 2.03
CA ASN A 164 -15.98 6.66 1.41
C ASN A 164 -15.70 7.58 0.20
N GLU A 165 -16.28 7.26 -0.97
CA GLU A 165 -15.94 7.88 -2.27
C GLU A 165 -16.20 9.39 -2.36
N ASP A 166 -16.97 9.98 -1.44
CA ASP A 166 -17.36 11.38 -1.48
C ASP A 166 -16.33 12.38 -0.91
N LEU A 167 -15.37 11.91 -0.10
CA LEU A 167 -14.44 12.81 0.59
C LEU A 167 -13.28 13.21 -0.31
N ASN A 168 -13.04 14.52 -0.41
CA ASN A 168 -11.88 15.08 -1.10
C ASN A 168 -10.99 15.89 -0.13
N LEU A 169 -9.90 15.29 0.35
CA LEU A 169 -8.98 15.96 1.30
C LEU A 169 -8.22 17.12 0.68
N SER A 170 -8.10 17.21 -0.65
CA SER A 170 -7.45 18.36 -1.31
C SER A 170 -8.19 19.69 -1.09
N GLN A 171 -9.45 19.67 -0.63
CA GLN A 171 -10.17 20.87 -0.20
C GLN A 171 -9.69 21.40 1.16
N TYR A 172 -9.08 20.53 1.98
CA TYR A 172 -8.66 20.82 3.33
C TYR A 172 -7.14 20.92 3.48
N ILE A 173 -6.37 20.23 2.63
CA ILE A 173 -4.90 20.17 2.63
C ILE A 173 -4.38 20.67 1.29
N ALA A 174 -3.53 21.69 1.30
CA ALA A 174 -2.95 22.21 0.06
C ALA A 174 -1.88 21.24 -0.47
N GLN A 175 -1.71 21.18 -1.80
CA GLN A 175 -0.81 20.20 -2.43
C GLN A 175 0.67 20.35 -2.03
N ASN A 176 1.10 21.54 -1.64
CA ASN A 176 2.46 21.85 -1.19
C ASN A 176 2.59 21.88 0.35
N GLU A 177 1.56 21.48 1.08
CA GLU A 177 1.55 21.51 2.54
C GLU A 177 2.22 20.26 3.12
N PRO A 178 3.31 20.37 3.91
CA PRO A 178 4.10 19.23 4.35
C PRO A 178 3.46 18.51 5.56
N LEU A 179 2.29 17.91 5.39
CA LEU A 179 1.55 17.25 6.47
C LEU A 179 1.71 15.73 6.51
N PHE A 180 2.51 15.13 5.62
CA PHE A 180 2.68 13.69 5.53
C PHE A 180 4.06 13.24 6.00
N LEU A 181 4.09 12.57 7.16
CA LEU A 181 5.30 12.04 7.76
C LEU A 181 5.76 10.79 7.01
N ASN A 182 6.89 10.90 6.32
CA ASN A 182 7.47 9.91 5.43
C ASN A 182 8.95 9.65 5.78
N PHE A 183 9.23 8.56 6.49
CA PHE A 183 10.59 8.26 6.94
C PHE A 183 11.45 7.71 5.81
N HIS A 184 12.56 8.41 5.51
CA HIS A 184 13.55 8.01 4.51
C HIS A 184 14.89 7.60 5.13
N LYS A 185 15.57 8.55 5.78
CA LYS A 185 16.96 8.39 6.26
C LYS A 185 17.04 8.13 7.76
N ASN A 186 16.07 8.64 8.52
CA ASN A 186 16.00 8.48 9.95
C ASN A 186 14.53 8.28 10.37
N SER A 187 14.33 7.91 11.63
CA SER A 187 13.01 7.65 12.20
C SER A 187 12.56 8.77 13.15
N ASN A 188 13.16 9.97 13.04
CA ASN A 188 12.86 11.09 13.92
C ASN A 188 11.64 11.87 13.39
N PRO A 189 10.47 11.82 14.07
CA PRO A 189 9.28 12.51 13.60
C PRO A 189 9.38 14.05 13.72
N PHE A 190 10.38 14.56 14.44
CA PHE A 190 10.65 15.99 14.58
C PHE A 190 11.63 16.55 13.55
N ASP A 191 12.19 15.70 12.69
CA ASP A 191 13.02 16.15 11.58
C ASP A 191 12.12 16.68 10.45
N PRO A 192 12.17 17.98 10.10
CA PRO A 192 11.34 18.56 9.04
C PRO A 192 11.53 17.88 7.68
N GLU A 193 12.70 17.28 7.42
CA GLU A 193 12.98 16.58 6.17
C GLU A 193 12.14 15.29 5.99
N ASN A 194 11.56 14.77 7.08
CA ASN A 194 10.64 13.64 7.01
C ASN A 194 9.19 14.07 6.72
N TRP A 195 8.89 15.36 6.62
CA TRP A 195 7.53 15.84 6.34
C TRP A 195 7.39 16.26 4.88
N CYS A 196 6.60 15.49 4.13
CA CYS A 196 6.39 15.67 2.71
C CYS A 196 5.02 16.29 2.42
N SER A 197 4.96 17.04 1.32
CA SER A 197 3.68 17.48 0.75
C SER A 197 3.06 16.40 -0.14
N ALA A 198 1.78 16.54 -0.49
CA ALA A 198 1.14 15.61 -1.43
C ALA A 198 1.85 15.58 -2.79
N ASN A 199 2.35 16.74 -3.24
CA ASN A 199 3.12 16.87 -4.47
C ASN A 199 4.49 16.17 -4.42
N ASP A 200 5.04 15.94 -3.22
CA ASP A 200 6.34 15.30 -3.01
C ASP A 200 6.22 13.79 -2.80
N LEU A 201 5.04 13.23 -3.02
CA LEU A 201 4.75 11.81 -2.84
C LEU A 201 4.18 11.20 -4.12
N VAL A 202 4.55 9.95 -4.38
CA VAL A 202 4.01 9.13 -5.47
C VAL A 202 3.72 7.73 -4.93
N LEU A 203 2.46 7.33 -4.95
CA LEU A 203 2.05 5.98 -4.58
C LEU A 203 2.57 4.96 -5.61
N ASN A 204 2.90 3.76 -5.11
CA ASN A 204 3.46 2.65 -5.89
C ASN A 204 4.83 2.93 -6.54
N SER A 205 5.56 3.91 -6.00
CA SER A 205 6.99 4.12 -6.28
C SER A 205 7.85 3.07 -5.56
N GLU A 206 9.03 2.76 -6.10
CA GLU A 206 10.01 1.85 -5.51
C GLU A 206 11.08 2.58 -4.65
N PRO A 207 11.71 1.89 -3.69
CA PRO A 207 12.81 2.47 -2.90
C PRO A 207 13.93 3.01 -3.78
N GLY A 208 14.32 4.27 -3.53
CA GLY A 208 15.34 4.98 -4.32
C GLY A 208 14.78 5.81 -5.48
N GLU A 209 13.49 5.66 -5.81
CA GLU A 209 12.81 6.54 -6.74
C GLU A 209 12.51 7.91 -6.10
N ARG A 210 12.37 8.93 -6.95
CA ARG A 210 11.96 10.26 -6.50
C ARG A 210 10.56 10.18 -5.91
N LYS A 211 10.33 10.96 -4.84
CA LYS A 211 9.00 11.08 -4.20
C LYS A 211 8.46 9.75 -3.65
N TYR A 212 9.36 8.85 -3.27
CA TYR A 212 9.03 7.52 -2.78
C TYR A 212 8.14 7.58 -1.53
N VAL A 213 7.02 6.86 -1.52
CA VAL A 213 6.19 6.69 -0.32
C VAL A 213 6.71 5.52 0.50
N SER A 214 7.14 5.77 1.73
CA SER A 214 7.66 4.73 2.63
C SER A 214 6.60 3.67 2.97
N PRO A 215 7.01 2.44 3.33
CA PRO A 215 6.07 1.37 3.68
C PRO A 215 5.21 1.66 4.91
N THR A 216 5.60 2.63 5.73
CA THR A 216 4.81 3.03 6.90
C THR A 216 3.69 3.97 6.50
N LEU A 217 3.98 4.94 5.62
CA LEU A 217 3.00 5.90 5.13
C LEU A 217 2.06 5.27 4.09
N SER A 218 2.54 4.31 3.28
CA SER A 218 1.73 3.63 2.25
C SER A 218 0.54 2.83 2.80
N LYS A 219 0.53 2.53 4.11
CA LYS A 219 -0.62 1.91 4.80
C LYS A 219 -1.88 2.77 4.77
N PHE A 220 -1.73 4.09 4.64
CA PHE A 220 -2.81 5.06 4.61
C PHE A 220 -3.13 5.47 3.15
N SER A 221 -3.34 4.48 2.29
CA SER A 221 -3.46 4.70 0.84
C SER A 221 -4.72 5.46 0.44
N ASN A 222 -5.84 5.31 1.16
CA ASN A 222 -7.08 6.02 0.87
C ASN A 222 -6.92 7.51 1.20
N MET A 223 -6.29 7.83 2.33
CA MET A 223 -5.96 9.21 2.72
C MET A 223 -5.08 9.88 1.67
N LEU A 224 -4.02 9.21 1.21
CA LEU A 224 -3.10 9.75 0.22
C LEU A 224 -3.80 9.98 -1.13
N LYS A 225 -4.64 9.04 -1.57
CA LYS A 225 -5.47 9.19 -2.78
C LYS A 225 -6.44 10.37 -2.68
N CYS A 226 -7.16 10.48 -1.56
CA CYS A 226 -8.03 11.63 -1.24
C CYS A 226 -7.30 12.97 -1.26
N ALA A 227 -6.01 12.98 -0.88
CA ALA A 227 -5.17 14.17 -0.90
C ALA A 227 -4.60 14.47 -2.29
N ASN A 228 -5.01 13.74 -3.33
CA ASN A 228 -4.49 13.80 -4.70
C ASN A 228 -3.01 13.46 -4.84
N VAL A 229 -2.46 12.63 -3.95
CA VAL A 229 -1.14 12.04 -4.18
C VAL A 229 -1.20 11.20 -5.46
N ARG A 230 -0.25 11.44 -6.37
CA ARG A 230 -0.21 10.74 -7.66
C ARG A 230 0.10 9.27 -7.44
N GLU A 231 -0.48 8.41 -8.27
CA GLU A 231 -0.28 6.96 -8.19
C GLU A 231 0.29 6.45 -9.51
N ILE A 232 1.38 5.67 -9.41
CA ILE A 232 1.88 4.89 -10.55
C ILE A 232 0.95 3.68 -10.70
N LYS A 233 0.36 3.60 -11.88
CA LYS A 233 -0.49 2.51 -12.36
C LYS A 233 0.16 1.84 -13.57
N PRO A 234 -0.08 0.53 -13.76
CA PRO A 234 0.24 -0.14 -15.00
C PRO A 234 -0.36 0.64 -16.20
N PRO A 235 0.40 0.85 -17.29
CA PRO A 235 -0.10 1.44 -18.51
C PRO A 235 -1.29 0.65 -19.04
N ASN A 236 -2.18 1.33 -19.75
CA ASN A 236 -3.30 0.69 -20.43
C ASN A 236 -2.84 -0.01 -21.73
N VAL A 237 -1.94 -0.97 -21.60
CA VAL A 237 -1.39 -1.79 -22.68
C VAL A 237 -1.57 -3.26 -22.31
N GLU A 238 -2.45 -3.93 -23.02
CA GLU A 238 -2.69 -5.37 -22.83
C GLU A 238 -1.58 -6.19 -23.49
N ILE A 239 -0.95 -7.06 -22.69
CA ILE A 239 -0.01 -8.07 -23.18
C ILE A 239 -0.77 -9.37 -23.34
N HIS A 240 -0.84 -9.83 -24.60
CA HIS A 240 -1.56 -11.01 -25.00
C HIS A 240 -0.62 -12.21 -24.94
N VAL A 241 -0.97 -13.20 -24.11
CA VAL A 241 -0.32 -14.50 -24.09
C VAL A 241 -1.19 -15.47 -24.87
N ARG A 242 -0.67 -15.98 -26.00
CA ARG A 242 -1.42 -16.94 -26.83
C ARG A 242 -1.76 -18.21 -26.05
N LEU A 243 -2.82 -18.92 -26.44
CA LEU A 243 -3.16 -20.19 -25.80
C LEU A 243 -2.04 -21.21 -26.03
N HIS A 244 -1.73 -21.98 -24.99
CA HIS A 244 -0.73 -23.04 -25.03
C HIS A 244 -1.36 -24.36 -24.64
N ASP A 245 -1.36 -25.31 -25.57
CA ASP A 245 -1.79 -26.68 -25.31
C ASP A 245 -0.61 -27.44 -24.69
N GLN A 246 -0.41 -27.23 -23.39
CA GLN A 246 0.69 -27.84 -22.64
C GLN A 246 0.23 -29.19 -22.08
N PHE A 247 0.92 -30.26 -22.45
CA PHE A 247 0.68 -31.57 -21.85
C PHE A 247 1.13 -31.56 -20.38
N ASN A 248 0.22 -31.85 -19.46
CA ASN A 248 0.55 -31.99 -18.03
C ASN A 248 1.15 -33.37 -17.76
N PHE A 249 2.47 -33.44 -17.64
CA PHE A 249 3.16 -34.63 -17.15
C PHE A 249 3.16 -34.67 -15.60
N THR A 250 3.40 -35.83 -14.99
CA THR A 250 3.46 -35.95 -13.52
C THR A 250 4.81 -35.50 -12.97
N ASN A 251 4.85 -34.91 -11.76
CA ASN A 251 6.09 -34.50 -11.07
C ASN A 251 7.16 -35.61 -11.01
N THR A 252 6.74 -36.86 -10.83
CA THR A 252 7.63 -38.03 -10.84
C THR A 252 8.35 -38.24 -12.19
N MET A 253 7.69 -37.89 -13.30
CA MET A 253 8.26 -37.99 -14.63
C MET A 253 9.29 -36.88 -14.88
N PHE A 254 9.06 -35.66 -14.39
CA PHE A 254 10.05 -34.58 -14.44
C PHE A 254 11.32 -34.93 -13.68
N GLU A 255 11.17 -35.40 -12.44
CA GLU A 255 12.32 -35.78 -11.61
C GLU A 255 13.10 -36.93 -12.26
N PHE A 256 12.44 -37.93 -12.83
CA PHE A 256 13.13 -38.99 -13.56
C PHE A 256 13.86 -38.47 -14.82
N LEU A 257 13.19 -37.69 -15.67
CA LEU A 257 13.73 -37.27 -16.97
C LEU A 257 14.82 -36.20 -16.85
N LEU A 258 14.84 -35.42 -15.77
CA LEU A 258 15.79 -34.33 -15.55
C LEU A 258 16.89 -34.66 -14.54
N ASN A 259 16.81 -35.81 -13.85
CA ASN A 259 17.87 -36.28 -12.96
C ASN A 259 19.13 -36.64 -13.76
N GLN A 260 20.17 -35.83 -13.57
CA GLN A 260 21.44 -35.90 -14.30
C GLN A 260 22.29 -37.12 -13.92
N ASP A 261 22.02 -37.79 -12.79
CA ASP A 261 22.81 -38.92 -12.30
C ASP A 261 22.20 -40.28 -12.67
N GLN A 262 20.87 -40.36 -12.74
CA GLN A 262 20.14 -41.63 -12.89
C GLN A 262 19.68 -41.93 -14.33
N ALA A 263 19.44 -40.91 -15.15
CA ALA A 263 18.87 -41.06 -16.50
C ALA A 263 19.88 -40.81 -17.64
N THR A 264 21.19 -40.81 -17.35
CA THR A 264 22.26 -40.50 -18.33
C THR A 264 22.22 -41.36 -19.59
N PHE A 265 21.77 -42.61 -19.49
CA PHE A 265 21.64 -43.55 -20.62
C PHE A 265 20.40 -43.32 -21.49
N LEU A 266 19.48 -42.44 -21.07
CA LEU A 266 18.31 -42.04 -21.86
C LEU A 266 18.56 -40.69 -22.54
N HIS A 267 19.45 -39.88 -21.97
CA HIS A 267 19.80 -38.57 -22.51
C HIS A 267 20.71 -38.69 -23.74
N ASP A 268 20.25 -38.12 -24.84
CA ASP A 268 20.96 -38.13 -26.11
C ASP A 268 21.16 -36.71 -26.68
N VAL A 269 20.78 -35.70 -25.91
CA VAL A 269 21.06 -34.28 -26.16
C VAL A 269 21.77 -33.67 -24.96
N VAL A 270 22.76 -32.84 -25.24
CA VAL A 270 23.53 -32.07 -24.25
C VAL A 270 23.40 -30.58 -24.56
N PHE A 271 22.94 -29.81 -23.59
CA PHE A 271 23.16 -28.36 -23.57
C PHE A 271 24.47 -28.08 -22.84
N ASN A 272 25.42 -27.45 -23.52
CA ASN A 272 26.62 -26.90 -22.92
C ASN A 272 26.39 -25.40 -22.68
N VAL A 273 26.06 -25.05 -21.43
CA VAL A 273 25.64 -23.70 -21.03
C VAL A 273 26.78 -23.06 -20.24
N SER A 274 27.54 -22.18 -20.89
CA SER A 274 28.71 -21.52 -20.29
C SER A 274 29.70 -22.51 -19.63
N GLY A 275 29.88 -23.70 -20.22
CA GLY A 275 30.73 -24.78 -19.72
C GLY A 275 30.02 -25.81 -18.84
N GLU A 276 28.78 -25.55 -18.43
CA GLU A 276 27.98 -26.48 -17.64
C GLU A 276 27.17 -27.42 -18.53
N ILE A 277 27.23 -28.72 -18.24
CA ILE A 277 26.60 -29.77 -19.04
C ILE A 277 25.22 -30.12 -18.47
N ILE A 278 24.17 -29.87 -19.25
CA ILE A 278 22.78 -30.22 -18.92
C ILE A 278 22.30 -31.25 -19.95
N ARG A 279 22.06 -32.48 -19.50
CA ARG A 279 21.63 -33.60 -20.34
C ARG A 279 20.11 -33.68 -20.42
N THR A 280 19.61 -34.07 -21.59
CA THR A 280 18.18 -34.16 -21.88
C THR A 280 17.87 -35.11 -23.05
N ASN A 281 16.59 -35.25 -23.41
CA ASN A 281 16.10 -36.24 -24.37
C ASN A 281 15.53 -35.58 -25.63
N ARG A 282 16.00 -35.98 -26.83
CA ARG A 282 15.53 -35.44 -28.12
C ARG A 282 14.02 -35.56 -28.31
N TYR A 283 13.43 -36.68 -27.88
CA TYR A 283 12.03 -36.98 -28.12
C TYR A 283 11.11 -36.05 -27.35
N MET A 284 11.46 -35.73 -26.11
CA MET A 284 10.68 -34.79 -25.31
C MET A 284 10.76 -33.38 -25.89
N LEU A 285 11.96 -32.93 -26.27
CA LEU A 285 12.13 -31.64 -26.94
C LEU A 285 11.35 -31.55 -28.27
N ALA A 286 11.44 -32.60 -29.09
CA ALA A 286 10.74 -32.68 -30.38
C ALA A 286 9.22 -32.82 -30.23
N ALA A 287 8.72 -33.45 -29.15
CA ALA A 287 7.30 -33.51 -28.86
C ALA A 287 6.75 -32.11 -28.51
N SER A 288 7.52 -31.35 -27.73
CA SER A 288 7.09 -30.07 -27.16
C SER A 288 7.33 -28.84 -28.05
N SER A 289 8.14 -28.94 -29.10
CA SER A 289 8.48 -27.80 -29.96
C SER A 289 8.70 -28.21 -31.41
N ASN A 290 8.08 -27.47 -32.34
CA ASN A 290 8.31 -27.64 -33.78
C ASN A 290 9.76 -27.40 -34.17
N PHE A 291 10.40 -26.35 -33.62
CA PHE A 291 11.80 -26.06 -33.85
C PHE A 291 12.70 -27.25 -33.53
N PHE A 292 12.54 -27.86 -32.34
CA PHE A 292 13.34 -29.03 -31.96
C PHE A 292 12.98 -30.26 -32.79
N ARG A 293 11.70 -30.43 -33.17
CA ARG A 293 11.25 -31.52 -34.04
C ARG A 293 11.95 -31.45 -35.40
N GLU A 294 11.98 -30.28 -36.02
CA GLU A 294 12.65 -30.04 -37.30
C GLU A 294 14.16 -30.19 -37.17
N LYS A 295 14.76 -29.59 -36.13
CA LYS A 295 16.20 -29.70 -35.85
C LYS A 295 16.65 -31.15 -35.74
N PHE A 296 15.98 -31.96 -34.93
CA PHE A 296 16.37 -33.37 -34.68
C PHE A 296 15.88 -34.36 -35.75
N THR A 297 15.11 -33.91 -36.74
CA THR A 297 14.77 -34.73 -37.93
C THR A 297 15.60 -34.35 -39.16
N SER A 298 16.34 -33.23 -39.10
CA SER A 298 17.31 -32.84 -40.13
C SER A 298 18.50 -33.81 -40.20
N ARG A 299 19.11 -33.91 -41.38
CA ARG A 299 20.20 -34.89 -41.65
C ARG A 299 21.38 -34.76 -40.70
N ASP A 300 21.71 -33.54 -40.29
CA ASP A 300 22.91 -33.23 -39.49
C ASP A 300 22.75 -33.62 -38.01
N PHE A 301 21.51 -33.81 -37.54
CA PHE A 301 21.20 -34.14 -36.14
C PHE A 301 20.31 -35.38 -35.98
N ALA A 302 20.05 -36.11 -37.07
CA ALA A 302 19.18 -37.28 -37.07
C ALA A 302 19.75 -38.46 -36.25
N VAL A 303 21.08 -38.58 -36.23
CA VAL A 303 21.80 -39.64 -35.51
C VAL A 303 22.32 -39.09 -34.20
N SER A 304 21.86 -39.68 -33.10
CA SER A 304 22.10 -39.25 -31.73
C SER A 304 22.07 -40.49 -30.83
N SER A 305 23.00 -40.60 -29.89
CA SER A 305 22.95 -41.62 -28.84
C SER A 305 23.54 -41.11 -27.54
N PRO A 306 23.31 -41.76 -26.38
CA PRO A 306 23.94 -41.38 -25.12
C PRO A 306 25.47 -41.36 -25.17
N VAL A 307 26.09 -42.14 -26.07
CA VAL A 307 27.55 -42.22 -26.25
C VAL A 307 28.05 -41.14 -27.22
N ASN A 308 27.18 -40.64 -28.11
CA ASN A 308 27.50 -39.55 -29.04
C ASN A 308 26.30 -38.57 -29.10
N PRO A 309 26.11 -37.75 -28.05
CA PRO A 309 24.93 -36.91 -27.93
C PRO A 309 25.03 -35.68 -28.83
N VAL A 310 23.88 -35.18 -29.29
CA VAL A 310 23.82 -33.88 -29.97
C VAL A 310 24.12 -32.78 -28.96
N THR A 311 25.15 -31.97 -29.24
CA THR A 311 25.55 -30.87 -28.36
C THR A 311 25.03 -29.53 -28.88
N ILE A 312 24.33 -28.78 -28.02
CA ILE A 312 23.85 -27.42 -28.25
C ILE A 312 24.61 -26.49 -27.30
N VAL A 313 25.38 -25.55 -27.85
CA VAL A 313 26.17 -24.60 -27.05
C VAL A 313 25.38 -23.32 -26.84
N ILE A 314 25.35 -22.83 -25.59
CA ILE A 314 24.70 -21.59 -25.18
C ILE A 314 25.69 -20.82 -24.29
N GLU A 315 26.06 -19.59 -24.67
CA GLU A 315 27.11 -18.83 -23.97
C GLU A 315 26.57 -17.76 -23.01
N ASP A 316 25.48 -17.07 -23.38
CA ASP A 316 24.98 -15.86 -22.69
C ASP A 316 23.68 -16.09 -21.88
N VAL A 317 23.57 -17.24 -21.21
CA VAL A 317 22.39 -17.62 -20.41
C VAL A 317 22.80 -18.38 -19.15
N ASN A 318 22.10 -18.16 -18.05
CA ASN A 318 22.30 -18.90 -16.81
C ASN A 318 21.87 -20.39 -16.96
N PRO A 319 22.69 -21.37 -16.50
CA PRO A 319 22.33 -22.79 -16.54
C PRO A 319 20.98 -23.13 -15.85
N ASN A 320 20.56 -22.37 -14.84
CA ASN A 320 19.25 -22.55 -14.21
C ASN A 320 18.09 -22.12 -15.12
N SER A 321 18.27 -21.09 -15.95
CA SER A 321 17.28 -20.68 -16.94
C SER A 321 17.03 -21.78 -17.97
N VAL A 322 18.07 -22.54 -18.36
CA VAL A 322 17.92 -23.72 -19.25
C VAL A 322 17.21 -24.87 -18.53
N ARG A 323 17.47 -25.10 -17.24
CA ARG A 323 16.71 -26.10 -16.45
C ARG A 323 15.23 -25.74 -16.36
N ILE A 324 14.93 -24.47 -16.14
CA ILE A 324 13.55 -23.96 -16.13
C ILE A 324 12.92 -24.15 -17.50
N LEU A 325 13.62 -23.82 -18.59
CA LEU A 325 13.16 -24.06 -19.95
C LEU A 325 12.82 -25.53 -20.18
N LEU A 326 13.69 -26.46 -19.77
CA LEU A 326 13.46 -27.90 -19.95
C LEU A 326 12.22 -28.37 -19.19
N ARG A 327 12.08 -27.95 -17.93
CA ARG A 327 10.88 -28.20 -17.11
C ARG A 327 9.62 -27.65 -17.80
N TYR A 328 9.69 -26.44 -18.34
CA TYR A 328 8.61 -25.82 -19.10
C TYR A 328 8.25 -26.62 -20.35
N LEU A 329 9.23 -26.97 -21.19
CA LEU A 329 9.00 -27.80 -22.38
C LEU A 329 8.42 -29.16 -22.00
N TYR A 330 8.72 -29.68 -20.81
CA TYR A 330 8.21 -30.96 -20.35
C TYR A 330 6.84 -30.85 -19.68
N GLY A 331 6.20 -29.68 -19.70
CA GLY A 331 4.83 -29.51 -19.22
C GLY A 331 4.66 -28.80 -17.88
N GLN A 332 5.74 -28.34 -17.26
CA GLN A 332 5.67 -27.62 -15.99
C GLN A 332 5.35 -26.13 -16.24
N SER A 333 4.62 -25.47 -15.34
CA SER A 333 4.50 -24.01 -15.40
C SER A 333 5.84 -23.36 -15.04
N ILE A 334 6.08 -22.12 -15.51
CA ILE A 334 7.31 -21.39 -15.19
C ILE A 334 7.43 -21.15 -13.68
N GLU A 335 6.33 -20.84 -12.99
CA GLU A 335 6.32 -20.61 -11.55
C GLU A 335 6.79 -21.85 -10.79
N TYR A 336 6.25 -23.03 -11.13
CA TYR A 336 6.67 -24.28 -10.50
C TYR A 336 8.10 -24.66 -10.87
N ALA A 337 8.51 -24.45 -12.13
CA ALA A 337 9.86 -24.74 -12.58
C ALA A 337 10.91 -23.89 -11.85
N VAL A 338 10.60 -22.61 -11.63
CA VAL A 338 11.42 -21.67 -10.84
C VAL A 338 11.50 -22.12 -9.37
N GLN A 339 10.36 -22.46 -8.74
CA GLN A 339 10.33 -22.96 -7.36
C GLN A 339 11.05 -24.31 -7.16
N SER A 340 11.14 -25.12 -8.21
CA SER A 340 11.81 -26.44 -8.17
C SER A 340 13.34 -26.34 -8.18
N LEU A 341 13.91 -25.14 -8.28
CA LEU A 341 15.35 -24.93 -8.15
C LEU A 341 15.77 -25.06 -6.67
N ASN A 342 16.29 -26.23 -6.31
CA ASN A 342 16.74 -26.50 -4.94
C ASN A 342 17.85 -25.53 -4.49
N GLY A 343 17.68 -24.95 -3.30
CA GLY A 343 18.73 -24.17 -2.63
C GLY A 343 18.96 -22.76 -3.19
N ILE A 344 18.06 -22.25 -4.04
CA ILE A 344 18.15 -20.91 -4.62
C ILE A 344 17.01 -20.04 -4.06
N GLU A 345 17.37 -19.00 -3.32
CA GLU A 345 16.43 -17.96 -2.93
C GLU A 345 16.21 -17.00 -4.12
N ILE A 346 14.99 -17.00 -4.66
CA ILE A 346 14.63 -16.15 -5.79
C ILE A 346 14.24 -14.78 -5.28
N ASN A 347 15.06 -13.79 -5.59
CA ASN A 347 14.75 -12.37 -5.39
C ASN A 347 14.38 -11.71 -6.74
N PRO A 348 13.79 -10.49 -6.74
CA PRO A 348 13.37 -9.82 -7.97
C PRO A 348 14.47 -9.65 -9.02
N SER A 349 15.73 -9.43 -8.61
CA SER A 349 16.86 -9.31 -9.52
C SER A 349 17.17 -10.62 -10.23
N LEU A 350 17.13 -11.75 -9.51
CA LEU A 350 17.32 -13.07 -10.10
C LEU A 350 16.14 -13.46 -10.99
N GLU A 351 14.91 -13.14 -10.57
CA GLU A 351 13.71 -13.37 -11.37
C GLU A 351 13.78 -12.63 -12.72
N MET A 352 14.26 -11.37 -12.71
CA MET A 352 14.49 -10.61 -13.93
C MET A 352 15.51 -11.30 -14.86
N ILE A 353 16.65 -11.75 -14.33
CA ILE A 353 17.69 -12.46 -15.10
C ILE A 353 17.10 -13.74 -15.74
N ILE A 354 16.34 -14.51 -14.96
CA ILE A 354 15.69 -15.74 -15.45
C ILE A 354 14.71 -15.43 -16.59
N TYR A 355 13.87 -14.41 -16.45
CA TYR A 355 12.90 -14.05 -17.50
C TYR A 355 13.56 -13.48 -18.75
N GLU A 356 14.63 -12.70 -18.60
CA GLU A 356 15.46 -12.24 -19.73
C GLU A 356 16.06 -13.43 -20.50
N ASP A 357 16.67 -14.37 -19.79
CA ASP A 357 17.26 -15.57 -20.37
C ASP A 357 16.22 -16.45 -21.08
N LEU A 358 15.07 -16.67 -20.45
CA LEU A 358 13.98 -17.42 -21.04
C LEU A 358 13.43 -16.73 -22.29
N LEU A 359 13.40 -15.39 -22.32
CA LEU A 359 13.03 -14.63 -23.51
C LEU A 359 14.07 -14.77 -24.65
N LYS A 360 15.37 -14.74 -24.34
CA LYS A 360 16.44 -15.05 -25.31
C LYS A 360 16.28 -16.45 -25.89
N LEU A 361 16.09 -17.45 -25.03
CA LEU A 361 15.88 -18.84 -25.42
C LEU A 361 14.59 -19.02 -26.22
N ALA A 362 13.51 -18.32 -25.85
CA ALA A 362 12.24 -18.38 -26.56
C ALA A 362 12.37 -17.86 -27.99
N ASN A 363 13.08 -16.76 -28.21
CA ASN A 363 13.38 -16.28 -29.56
C ASN A 363 14.29 -17.25 -30.32
N SER A 364 15.30 -17.84 -29.65
CA SER A 364 16.28 -18.72 -30.28
C SER A 364 15.70 -20.07 -30.73
N TYR A 365 14.64 -20.52 -30.05
CA TYR A 365 13.97 -21.80 -30.30
C TYR A 365 12.52 -21.64 -30.78
N GLU A 366 12.16 -20.44 -31.21
CA GLU A 366 10.83 -20.10 -31.77
C GLU A 366 9.67 -20.53 -30.84
N LEU A 367 9.86 -20.35 -29.53
CA LEU A 367 8.88 -20.68 -28.49
C LEU A 367 7.96 -19.49 -28.23
N ASP A 368 7.12 -19.25 -29.22
CA ASP A 368 6.17 -18.14 -29.32
C ASP A 368 5.31 -17.88 -28.05
N HIS A 369 4.77 -18.93 -27.42
CA HIS A 369 4.01 -18.78 -26.18
C HIS A 369 4.91 -18.36 -25.01
N LEU A 370 6.09 -18.98 -24.88
CA LEU A 370 7.03 -18.64 -23.82
C LEU A 370 7.49 -17.20 -23.95
N LYS A 371 7.72 -16.73 -25.19
CA LYS A 371 8.03 -15.34 -25.48
C LYS A 371 6.94 -14.41 -24.94
N ASP A 372 5.68 -14.58 -25.33
CA ASP A 372 4.60 -13.72 -24.85
C ASP A 372 4.48 -13.75 -23.31
N LEU A 373 4.64 -14.94 -22.71
CA LEU A 373 4.60 -15.11 -21.27
C LEU A 373 5.73 -14.35 -20.57
N MET A 374 6.96 -14.39 -21.11
CA MET A 374 8.08 -13.64 -20.56
C MET A 374 7.89 -12.13 -20.72
N GLU A 375 7.32 -11.67 -21.84
CA GLU A 375 6.96 -10.26 -22.01
C GLU A 375 5.94 -9.81 -20.94
N LEU A 376 4.92 -10.63 -20.67
CA LEU A 376 3.95 -10.37 -19.61
C LEU A 376 4.62 -10.33 -18.23
N LYS A 377 5.49 -11.29 -17.92
CA LYS A 377 6.17 -11.37 -16.62
C LYS A 377 7.13 -10.20 -16.41
N LEU A 378 7.94 -9.87 -17.41
CA LEU A 378 8.85 -8.73 -17.38
C LEU A 378 8.10 -7.40 -17.24
N SER A 379 6.92 -7.24 -17.85
CA SER A 379 6.12 -6.01 -17.72
C SER A 379 5.72 -5.69 -16.27
N ARG A 380 5.56 -6.72 -15.43
CA ARG A 380 5.21 -6.57 -14.01
C ARG A 380 6.41 -6.16 -13.15
N LEU A 381 7.63 -6.28 -13.68
CA LEU A 381 8.85 -5.83 -13.05
C LEU A 381 9.24 -4.40 -13.46
N VAL A 382 8.47 -3.77 -14.36
CA VAL A 382 8.73 -2.40 -14.81
C VAL A 382 8.39 -1.40 -13.71
N SER A 383 9.36 -0.55 -13.40
CA SER A 383 9.27 0.57 -12.45
C SER A 383 9.76 1.87 -13.10
N MET A 384 9.59 3.00 -12.43
CA MET A 384 10.09 4.29 -12.92
C MET A 384 11.62 4.29 -13.09
N SER A 385 12.31 3.63 -12.17
CA SER A 385 13.77 3.53 -12.15
C SER A 385 14.34 2.64 -13.24
N ASN A 386 13.63 1.59 -13.68
CA ASN A 386 14.17 0.61 -14.62
C ASN A 386 13.56 0.67 -16.03
N VAL A 387 12.46 1.39 -16.26
CA VAL A 387 11.71 1.34 -17.53
C VAL A 387 12.56 1.66 -18.77
N GLY A 388 13.55 2.56 -18.64
CA GLY A 388 14.49 2.86 -19.72
C GLY A 388 15.34 1.65 -20.11
N PHE A 389 15.85 0.92 -19.11
CA PHE A 389 16.59 -0.34 -19.32
C PHE A 389 15.66 -1.43 -19.86
N MET A 390 14.47 -1.60 -19.29
CA MET A 390 13.47 -2.58 -19.73
C MET A 390 13.07 -2.39 -21.20
N ARG A 391 12.89 -1.13 -21.62
CA ARG A 391 12.60 -0.81 -23.02
C ARG A 391 13.76 -1.19 -23.95
N GLN A 392 15.00 -0.90 -23.56
CA GLN A 392 16.17 -1.25 -24.37
C GLN A 392 16.35 -2.77 -24.46
N LEU A 393 16.16 -3.48 -23.35
CA LEU A 393 16.13 -4.93 -23.29
C LEU A 393 15.06 -5.49 -24.24
N ALA A 394 13.85 -4.93 -24.22
CA ALA A 394 12.77 -5.35 -25.09
C ALA A 394 13.10 -5.20 -26.57
N ILE A 395 13.69 -4.06 -26.97
CA ILE A 395 14.16 -3.82 -28.34
C ILE A 395 15.23 -4.84 -28.74
N ASN A 396 16.25 -5.04 -27.90
CA ASN A 396 17.36 -5.96 -28.18
C ASN A 396 16.89 -7.41 -28.34
N LEU A 397 15.83 -7.79 -27.61
CA LEU A 397 15.27 -9.14 -27.62
C LEU A 397 14.03 -9.29 -28.52
N ASN A 398 13.72 -8.30 -29.35
CA ASN A 398 12.54 -8.31 -30.23
C ASN A 398 11.22 -8.61 -29.49
N ALA A 399 11.07 -8.11 -28.26
CA ALA A 399 9.91 -8.26 -27.39
C ALA A 399 8.94 -7.09 -27.56
N ASN A 400 8.13 -7.16 -28.62
CA ASN A 400 7.34 -6.03 -29.12
C ASN A 400 6.22 -5.57 -28.16
N GLN A 401 5.60 -6.48 -27.41
CA GLN A 401 4.55 -6.14 -26.46
C GLN A 401 5.14 -5.44 -25.24
N LEU A 402 6.28 -5.94 -24.73
CA LEU A 402 7.02 -5.32 -23.64
C LEU A 402 7.58 -3.94 -24.05
N GLU A 403 8.09 -3.80 -25.27
CA GLU A 403 8.56 -2.50 -25.79
C GLU A 403 7.41 -1.49 -25.78
N LYS A 404 6.26 -1.87 -26.36
CA LYS A 404 5.06 -1.01 -26.39
C LYS A 404 4.60 -0.64 -24.97
N TYR A 405 4.59 -1.60 -24.06
CA TYR A 405 4.27 -1.37 -22.65
C TYR A 405 5.21 -0.35 -22.01
N CYS A 406 6.52 -0.53 -22.15
CA CYS A 406 7.52 0.41 -21.60
C CYS A 406 7.42 1.80 -22.23
N GLN A 407 7.14 1.88 -23.54
CA GLN A 407 6.95 3.16 -24.23
C GLN A 407 5.72 3.91 -23.69
N GLN A 408 4.62 3.22 -23.44
CA GLN A 408 3.43 3.83 -22.86
C GLN A 408 3.71 4.28 -21.41
N PHE A 409 4.39 3.45 -20.62
CA PHE A 409 4.80 3.80 -19.25
C PHE A 409 5.63 5.10 -19.21
N ILE A 410 6.62 5.23 -20.09
CA ILE A 410 7.43 6.47 -20.22
C ILE A 410 6.56 7.67 -20.60
N THR A 411 5.54 7.46 -21.43
CA THR A 411 4.64 8.52 -21.87
C THR A 411 3.74 8.99 -20.73
N ASP A 412 3.18 8.06 -19.94
CA ASP A 412 2.24 8.34 -18.85
C ASP A 412 2.88 9.07 -17.66
N TYR A 413 4.18 8.83 -17.43
CA TYR A 413 4.92 9.38 -16.28
C TYR A 413 6.14 10.24 -16.66
N LYS A 414 6.16 10.77 -17.88
CA LYS A 414 7.26 11.59 -18.41
C LYS A 414 7.68 12.74 -17.48
N ASP A 415 6.73 13.35 -16.78
CA ASP A 415 6.95 14.49 -15.91
C ASP A 415 7.45 14.12 -14.50
N LEU A 416 7.44 12.82 -14.17
CA LEU A 416 8.02 12.29 -12.93
C LEU A 416 9.44 11.73 -13.12
N MET A 417 9.86 11.46 -14.36
CA MET A 417 11.17 10.90 -14.71
C MET A 417 12.32 11.91 -14.65
#